data_AF-A0A3B8RFB1-F1
#
_entry.id   AF-A0A3B8RFB1-F1
#
_cell.length_a   1.000
_cell.length_b   1.000
_cell.length_c   1.000
_cell.angle_alpha   90.00
_cell.angle_beta   90.00
_cell.angle_gamma   90.00
#
_symmetry.space_group_name_H-M   'P 1'
#
loop_
_entity.id
_entity.type
_entity.pdbx_description
1 polymer ?
#
loop_
_entity_poly.entity_id
_entity_poly.type
_entity_poly.pdbx_seq_one_letter_code
_entity_poly.pdbx_strand_id
1 'polypeptide(L)'
;IVLCAHTQRTAMNQGKLVFSQLMAFLPLSTFRRCVARHRGDHKVQNFTCMDQFLTMAFAQLTYRESLRDIEINLRAQAKRLYHMGLRCKTVSRNTLANANATRPWQIYADFAQHLIAMARPLYAKDPLAIDLDATVYAFDATTIDLCLSVYPWAPFRANKAAIKLHTLLDLRGAIPTFIHISDGKTHEVNILDQLIIEPGAYYLLDRGYLDFKRLFAIHQSNAFFVTRAKSNTQFKRRYSSPVDRANSNIVCDQTGVLTVFYSSQDYPVTLRRVVVKDETGKRITFLTNNFALKPELIADLYRQRWQVELFFKWIKQHLRIKTFFGTTENAVKTQIWIDGAMPWHLPEDLKHFRALTLDASIVMGRQTFESIGKALPRRRNIVITRNPSWHGEGAVVATSFEQALSLAFPGEVYVIGGGQIYQLALAHADRAVVTEIELEVTGDTYFPELTTTCWEEVAHIKGISSQGLSYRFIDYRRTQS
;
A
#
# COMPACT_ATOMS: atom_id res chain seq x y z
N ILE A 1 3.84 -19.08 -4.87
CA ILE A 1 4.28 -20.49 -4.94
C ILE A 1 5.79 -20.54 -5.04
N VAL A 2 6.45 -21.30 -4.17
CA VAL A 2 7.90 -21.44 -4.15
C VAL A 2 8.24 -22.92 -4.25
N LEU A 3 8.99 -23.31 -5.29
CA LEU A 3 9.38 -24.71 -5.54
C LEU A 3 10.85 -24.94 -5.14
N CYS A 4 11.18 -26.07 -4.52
CA CYS A 4 12.56 -26.48 -4.18
C CYS A 4 12.95 -27.72 -5.01
N ALA A 5 14.03 -27.69 -5.82
CA ALA A 5 14.26 -28.47 -7.07
C ALA A 5 15.56 -29.35 -7.22
N HIS A 6 15.42 -30.64 -7.63
CA HIS A 6 16.31 -31.69 -8.30
C HIS A 6 15.79 -32.55 -9.54
N THR A 7 16.19 -32.24 -10.80
CA THR A 7 16.07 -32.83 -12.21
C THR A 7 14.84 -33.50 -12.96
N GLN A 8 14.26 -32.83 -14.01
CA GLN A 8 13.79 -33.19 -15.43
C GLN A 8 12.30 -33.07 -16.02
N ARG A 9 11.99 -32.02 -16.87
CA ARG A 9 11.08 -31.84 -18.09
C ARG A 9 9.56 -32.30 -18.16
N THR A 10 8.58 -31.76 -18.94
CA THR A 10 7.99 -30.45 -19.42
C THR A 10 6.71 -30.69 -20.31
N ALA A 11 5.62 -29.87 -20.27
CA ALA A 11 4.61 -29.59 -21.35
C ALA A 11 3.53 -28.47 -21.01
N MET A 12 2.71 -27.99 -21.98
CA MET A 12 2.09 -26.62 -22.14
C MET A 12 0.50 -26.51 -22.14
N ASN A 13 -0.10 -25.30 -21.92
CA ASN A 13 -1.50 -24.96 -21.47
C ASN A 13 -2.47 -24.13 -22.40
N GLN A 14 -3.81 -24.11 -22.11
CA GLN A 14 -4.94 -23.32 -22.72
C GLN A 14 -5.87 -22.61 -21.64
N GLY A 15 -6.24 -21.29 -21.72
CA GLY A 15 -7.28 -20.62 -20.86
C GLY A 15 -7.35 -19.03 -20.74
N LYS A 16 -7.81 -18.39 -19.62
CA LYS A 16 -8.01 -16.90 -19.38
C LYS A 16 -6.94 -16.18 -18.51
N LEU A 17 -6.61 -14.90 -18.78
CA LEU A 17 -5.50 -14.16 -18.14
C LEU A 17 -5.71 -13.72 -16.67
N VAL A 18 -4.69 -13.91 -15.80
CA VAL A 18 -4.64 -13.48 -14.39
C VAL A 18 -5.01 -12.01 -14.19
N PHE A 19 -4.53 -11.12 -15.06
CA PHE A 19 -4.85 -9.70 -14.99
C PHE A 19 -6.37 -9.44 -15.09
N SER A 20 -7.07 -10.12 -16.00
CA SER A 20 -8.53 -9.95 -16.14
C SER A 20 -9.31 -10.52 -14.95
N GLN A 21 -8.76 -11.50 -14.25
CA GLN A 21 -9.38 -12.06 -13.05
C GLN A 21 -9.29 -11.08 -11.88
N LEU A 22 -8.12 -10.46 -11.68
CA LEU A 22 -7.94 -9.43 -10.66
C LEU A 22 -8.88 -8.24 -10.87
N MET A 23 -9.08 -7.84 -12.13
CA MET A 23 -9.97 -6.72 -12.47
C MET A 23 -11.45 -7.07 -12.33
N ALA A 24 -11.82 -8.36 -12.26
CA ALA A 24 -13.22 -8.79 -12.11
C ALA A 24 -13.79 -8.49 -10.71
N PHE A 25 -12.94 -8.35 -9.69
CA PHE A 25 -13.34 -7.97 -8.32
C PHE A 25 -13.76 -6.51 -8.19
N LEU A 26 -13.46 -5.69 -9.19
CA LEU A 26 -13.83 -4.29 -9.19
C LEU A 26 -15.32 -4.15 -9.49
N PRO A 27 -16.07 -3.33 -8.73
CA PRO A 27 -17.48 -3.06 -9.00
C PRO A 27 -17.61 -2.19 -10.26
N LEU A 28 -17.57 -2.83 -11.43
CA LEU A 28 -17.54 -2.16 -12.74
C LEU A 28 -18.79 -1.31 -12.98
N SER A 29 -19.93 -1.66 -12.37
CA SER A 29 -21.16 -0.84 -12.40
C SER A 29 -20.94 0.51 -11.70
N THR A 30 -20.27 0.52 -10.55
CA THR A 30 -19.87 1.74 -9.83
C THR A 30 -18.88 2.55 -10.66
N PHE A 31 -17.86 1.92 -11.24
CA PHE A 31 -16.91 2.61 -12.11
C PHE A 31 -17.63 3.33 -13.28
N ARG A 32 -18.56 2.64 -13.96
CA ARG A 32 -19.34 3.24 -15.05
C ARG A 32 -20.17 4.44 -14.60
N ARG A 33 -20.75 4.40 -13.39
CA ARG A 33 -21.47 5.55 -12.81
C ARG A 33 -20.52 6.73 -12.57
N CYS A 34 -19.31 6.50 -12.07
CA CYS A 34 -18.29 7.54 -11.91
C CYS A 34 -17.91 8.17 -13.26
N VAL A 35 -17.67 7.35 -14.29
CA VAL A 35 -17.36 7.84 -15.65
C VAL A 35 -18.49 8.70 -16.22
N ALA A 36 -19.75 8.25 -16.08
CA ALA A 36 -20.92 8.97 -16.56
C ALA A 36 -21.09 10.33 -15.86
N ARG A 37 -20.92 10.38 -14.54
CA ARG A 37 -21.02 11.61 -13.73
C ARG A 37 -20.09 12.71 -14.23
N HIS A 38 -18.86 12.35 -14.55
CA HIS A 38 -17.83 13.30 -14.99
C HIS A 38 -17.71 13.42 -16.52
N ARG A 39 -18.62 12.77 -17.27
CA ARG A 39 -18.60 12.72 -18.75
C ARG A 39 -17.25 12.28 -19.33
N GLY A 40 -16.58 11.34 -18.66
CA GLY A 40 -15.19 10.95 -18.95
C GLY A 40 -14.96 10.36 -20.35
N ASP A 41 -15.98 9.71 -20.92
CA ASP A 41 -15.94 9.13 -22.27
C ASP A 41 -16.58 10.04 -23.35
N HIS A 42 -16.79 11.33 -23.08
CA HIS A 42 -17.34 12.26 -24.06
C HIS A 42 -16.43 12.39 -25.29
N LYS A 43 -16.98 12.13 -26.49
CA LYS A 43 -16.27 12.10 -27.78
C LYS A 43 -15.13 11.07 -27.89
N VAL A 44 -15.10 10.06 -27.01
CA VAL A 44 -14.10 8.98 -27.07
C VAL A 44 -14.52 7.91 -28.07
N GLN A 45 -13.62 7.56 -29.00
CA GLN A 45 -13.90 6.56 -30.05
C GLN A 45 -13.37 5.15 -29.75
N ASN A 46 -12.13 5.01 -29.24
CA ASN A 46 -11.46 3.70 -29.17
C ASN A 46 -10.81 3.35 -27.82
N PHE A 47 -10.44 4.32 -27.00
CA PHE A 47 -9.71 4.08 -25.75
C PHE A 47 -10.52 4.69 -24.61
N THR A 48 -11.35 3.93 -23.92
CA THR A 48 -12.28 4.43 -22.88
C THR A 48 -11.57 4.79 -21.57
N CYS A 49 -12.29 5.39 -20.62
CA CYS A 49 -11.83 5.54 -19.24
C CYS A 49 -11.55 4.18 -18.58
N MET A 50 -12.31 3.14 -18.94
CA MET A 50 -12.02 1.77 -18.48
C MET A 50 -10.69 1.27 -19.06
N ASP A 51 -10.45 1.49 -20.36
CA ASP A 51 -9.18 1.10 -20.98
C ASP A 51 -7.99 1.81 -20.34
N GLN A 52 -8.16 3.10 -20.01
CA GLN A 52 -7.16 3.86 -19.26
C GLN A 52 -6.92 3.27 -17.87
N PHE A 53 -7.98 3.00 -17.10
CA PHE A 53 -7.87 2.39 -15.78
C PHE A 53 -7.10 1.07 -15.83
N LEU A 54 -7.52 0.16 -16.72
CA LEU A 54 -6.90 -1.15 -16.88
C LEU A 54 -5.43 -1.04 -17.34
N THR A 55 -5.14 -0.12 -18.27
CA THR A 55 -3.76 0.12 -18.73
C THR A 55 -2.86 0.60 -17.60
N MET A 56 -3.35 1.53 -16.78
CA MET A 56 -2.60 2.07 -15.64
C MET A 56 -2.45 1.04 -14.52
N ALA A 57 -3.50 0.28 -14.20
CA ALA A 57 -3.44 -0.82 -13.25
C ALA A 57 -2.46 -1.91 -13.72
N PHE A 58 -2.47 -2.27 -15.01
CA PHE A 58 -1.50 -3.19 -15.59
C PHE A 58 -0.07 -2.67 -15.46
N ALA A 59 0.15 -1.39 -15.76
CA ALA A 59 1.46 -0.76 -15.66
C ALA A 59 1.99 -0.82 -14.22
N GLN A 60 1.13 -0.56 -13.24
CA GLN A 60 1.49 -0.60 -11.83
C GLN A 60 1.76 -2.04 -11.35
N LEU A 61 0.92 -3.02 -11.72
CA LEU A 61 1.11 -4.42 -11.33
C LEU A 61 2.34 -5.08 -11.95
N THR A 62 2.70 -4.65 -13.15
CA THR A 62 3.85 -5.19 -13.88
C THR A 62 5.10 -4.30 -13.78
N TYR A 63 5.08 -3.34 -12.85
CA TYR A 63 6.20 -2.46 -12.53
C TYR A 63 6.81 -1.77 -13.77
N ARG A 64 5.96 -1.22 -14.65
CA ARG A 64 6.40 -0.51 -15.85
C ARG A 64 7.06 0.82 -15.50
N GLU A 65 8.04 1.21 -16.31
CA GLU A 65 8.90 2.38 -16.04
C GLU A 65 8.51 3.64 -16.80
N SER A 66 7.82 3.48 -17.92
CA SER A 66 7.45 4.61 -18.77
C SER A 66 6.23 4.29 -19.62
N LEU A 67 5.60 5.34 -20.15
CA LEU A 67 4.54 5.17 -21.16
C LEU A 67 5.00 4.37 -22.40
N ARG A 68 6.29 4.45 -22.75
CA ARG A 68 6.85 3.71 -23.89
C ARG A 68 6.97 2.21 -23.57
N ASP A 69 7.40 1.88 -22.36
CA ASP A 69 7.45 0.49 -21.87
C ASP A 69 6.03 -0.12 -21.81
N ILE A 70 5.05 0.64 -21.30
CA ILE A 70 3.63 0.22 -21.31
C ILE A 70 3.15 -0.07 -22.74
N GLU A 71 3.39 0.85 -23.68
CA GLU A 71 3.02 0.67 -25.09
C GLU A 71 3.67 -0.58 -25.70
N ILE A 72 4.98 -0.75 -25.54
CA ILE A 72 5.72 -1.90 -26.11
C ILE A 72 5.15 -3.20 -25.56
N ASN A 73 4.93 -3.28 -24.24
CA ASN A 73 4.45 -4.49 -23.60
C ASN A 73 3.02 -4.86 -24.03
N LEU A 74 2.09 -3.89 -23.99
CA LEU A 74 0.71 -4.12 -24.38
C LEU A 74 0.56 -4.38 -25.89
N ARG A 75 1.41 -3.78 -26.73
CA ARG A 75 1.45 -4.10 -28.16
C ARG A 75 1.97 -5.49 -28.45
N ALA A 76 3.00 -5.95 -27.72
CA ALA A 76 3.47 -7.32 -27.81
C ALA A 76 2.35 -8.33 -27.47
N GLN A 77 1.38 -7.90 -26.65
CA GLN A 77 0.20 -8.66 -26.26
C GLN A 77 -1.07 -8.23 -27.00
N ALA A 78 -0.97 -7.60 -28.18
CA ALA A 78 -2.13 -7.04 -28.90
C ALA A 78 -3.28 -8.05 -29.10
N LYS A 79 -2.95 -9.31 -29.42
CA LYS A 79 -3.93 -10.41 -29.58
C LYS A 79 -4.65 -10.79 -28.29
N ARG A 80 -4.13 -10.37 -27.14
CA ARG A 80 -4.59 -10.71 -25.78
C ARG A 80 -5.29 -9.55 -25.07
N LEU A 81 -5.27 -8.33 -25.62
CA LEU A 81 -5.88 -7.14 -25.00
C LEU A 81 -7.36 -7.35 -24.66
N TYR A 82 -8.13 -7.94 -25.58
CA TYR A 82 -9.53 -8.28 -25.32
C TYR A 82 -9.70 -9.19 -24.10
N HIS A 83 -8.83 -10.20 -23.96
CA HIS A 83 -8.82 -11.11 -22.83
C HIS A 83 -8.30 -10.47 -21.53
N MET A 84 -7.65 -9.30 -21.59
CA MET A 84 -7.29 -8.47 -20.44
C MET A 84 -8.42 -7.53 -20.01
N GLY A 85 -9.56 -7.55 -20.72
CA GLY A 85 -10.67 -6.62 -20.51
C GLY A 85 -10.53 -5.29 -21.26
N LEU A 86 -9.42 -5.07 -21.98
CA LEU A 86 -9.19 -3.89 -22.80
C LEU A 86 -9.99 -4.03 -24.10
N ARG A 87 -10.89 -3.09 -24.36
CA ARG A 87 -11.71 -3.03 -25.58
C ARG A 87 -11.04 -2.24 -26.69
N CYS A 88 -10.01 -1.48 -26.36
CA CYS A 88 -9.21 -0.77 -27.35
C CYS A 88 -8.42 -1.72 -28.26
N LYS A 89 -8.29 -1.37 -29.55
CA LYS A 89 -7.53 -2.16 -30.53
C LYS A 89 -6.03 -2.12 -30.26
N THR A 90 -5.52 -0.97 -29.83
CA THR A 90 -4.12 -0.76 -29.48
C THR A 90 -4.01 0.29 -28.38
N VAL A 91 -3.00 0.15 -27.54
CA VAL A 91 -2.57 1.19 -26.60
C VAL A 91 -1.39 1.92 -27.23
N SER A 92 -1.52 3.24 -27.39
CA SER A 92 -0.43 4.10 -27.86
C SER A 92 -0.02 5.07 -26.75
N ARG A 93 1.27 5.38 -26.67
CA ARG A 93 1.83 6.36 -25.73
C ARG A 93 1.13 7.71 -25.85
N ASN A 94 0.90 8.18 -27.07
CA ASN A 94 0.25 9.48 -27.28
C ASN A 94 -1.19 9.48 -26.77
N THR A 95 -1.94 8.41 -27.03
CA THR A 95 -3.32 8.27 -26.54
C THR A 95 -3.36 8.18 -25.02
N LEU A 96 -2.50 7.36 -24.40
CA LEU A 96 -2.43 7.21 -22.95
C LEU A 96 -1.97 8.50 -22.26
N ALA A 97 -0.94 9.18 -22.79
CA ALA A 97 -0.48 10.46 -22.27
C ALA A 97 -1.58 11.52 -22.33
N ASN A 98 -2.28 11.63 -23.47
CA ASN A 98 -3.38 12.58 -23.62
C ASN A 98 -4.54 12.26 -22.68
N ALA A 99 -4.91 10.98 -22.55
CA ALA A 99 -5.93 10.53 -21.61
C ALA A 99 -5.56 10.89 -20.16
N ASN A 100 -4.31 10.66 -19.76
CA ASN A 100 -3.79 11.02 -18.45
C ASN A 100 -3.77 12.55 -18.23
N ALA A 101 -3.56 13.35 -19.27
CA ALA A 101 -3.49 14.79 -19.14
C ALA A 101 -4.86 15.49 -19.11
N THR A 102 -5.86 14.94 -19.79
CA THR A 102 -7.11 15.65 -20.09
C THR A 102 -8.35 15.10 -19.39
N ARG A 103 -8.38 13.80 -19.06
CA ARG A 103 -9.59 13.20 -18.49
C ARG A 103 -9.71 13.52 -17.01
N PRO A 104 -10.91 13.86 -16.51
CA PRO A 104 -11.10 14.20 -15.12
C PRO A 104 -10.57 13.12 -14.17
N TRP A 105 -9.50 13.43 -13.44
CA TRP A 105 -8.92 12.53 -12.43
C TRP A 105 -9.94 12.17 -11.33
N GLN A 106 -10.95 13.01 -11.13
CA GLN A 106 -12.04 12.83 -10.17
C GLN A 106 -12.83 11.53 -10.39
N ILE A 107 -12.84 10.98 -11.60
CA ILE A 107 -13.44 9.67 -11.89
C ILE A 107 -12.79 8.59 -11.02
N TYR A 108 -11.46 8.58 -10.99
CA TYR A 108 -10.67 7.59 -10.27
C TYR A 108 -10.69 7.84 -8.77
N ALA A 109 -10.73 9.12 -8.35
CA ALA A 109 -10.90 9.49 -6.95
C ALA A 109 -12.26 9.02 -6.40
N ASP A 110 -13.36 9.33 -7.09
CA ASP A 110 -14.69 8.88 -6.71
C ASP A 110 -14.75 7.35 -6.64
N PHE A 111 -14.14 6.66 -7.61
CA PHE A 111 -14.09 5.20 -7.62
C PHE A 111 -13.31 4.63 -6.44
N ALA A 112 -12.11 5.16 -6.15
CA ALA A 112 -11.30 4.78 -5.00
C ALA A 112 -12.07 4.99 -3.68
N GLN A 113 -12.77 6.12 -3.54
CA GLN A 113 -13.59 6.41 -2.37
C GLN A 113 -14.73 5.40 -2.18
N HIS A 114 -15.36 4.95 -3.27
CA HIS A 114 -16.36 3.87 -3.19
C HIS A 114 -15.72 2.55 -2.73
N LEU A 115 -14.52 2.22 -3.21
CA LEU A 115 -13.80 1.01 -2.77
C LEU A 115 -13.42 1.08 -1.29
N ILE A 116 -12.93 2.23 -0.82
CA ILE A 116 -12.65 2.50 0.59
C ILE A 116 -13.91 2.32 1.44
N ALA A 117 -15.04 2.87 1.00
CA ALA A 117 -16.32 2.74 1.69
C ALA A 117 -16.84 1.28 1.72
N MET A 118 -16.54 0.48 0.70
CA MET A 118 -16.83 -0.96 0.68
C MET A 118 -15.88 -1.75 1.58
N ALA A 119 -14.61 -1.34 1.68
CA ALA A 119 -13.60 -2.02 2.50
C ALA A 119 -13.82 -1.78 3.99
N ARG A 120 -14.09 -0.53 4.42
CA ARG A 120 -14.16 -0.15 5.84
C ARG A 120 -15.03 -1.06 6.72
N PRO A 121 -16.25 -1.47 6.31
CA PRO A 121 -17.09 -2.38 7.10
C PRO A 121 -16.50 -3.79 7.26
N LEU A 122 -15.70 -4.26 6.31
CA LEU A 122 -15.09 -5.61 6.36
C LEU A 122 -14.13 -5.76 7.53
N TYR A 123 -13.51 -4.65 7.95
CA TYR A 123 -12.53 -4.57 9.02
C TYR A 123 -13.13 -4.06 10.33
N ALA A 124 -14.45 -3.83 10.39
CA ALA A 124 -15.07 -3.24 11.57
C ALA A 124 -14.88 -4.08 12.85
N LYS A 125 -14.64 -5.39 12.71
CA LYS A 125 -14.40 -6.32 13.84
C LYS A 125 -12.93 -6.62 14.08
N ASP A 126 -12.01 -6.08 13.28
CA ASP A 126 -10.60 -6.34 13.46
C ASP A 126 -10.11 -5.73 14.78
N PRO A 127 -9.29 -6.46 15.54
CA PRO A 127 -8.80 -5.97 16.81
C PRO A 127 -7.90 -4.75 16.56
N LEU A 128 -8.23 -3.63 17.20
CA LEU A 128 -7.27 -2.55 17.37
C LEU A 128 -6.17 -3.02 18.33
N ALA A 129 -4.95 -2.53 18.14
CA ALA A 129 -3.85 -2.80 19.07
C ALA A 129 -4.11 -2.30 20.50
N ILE A 130 -5.19 -1.55 20.70
CA ILE A 130 -5.64 -0.99 21.96
C ILE A 130 -7.11 -1.39 22.14
N ASP A 131 -7.46 -1.85 23.34
CA ASP A 131 -8.82 -2.16 23.73
C ASP A 131 -9.65 -0.87 23.87
N LEU A 132 -10.22 -0.43 22.75
CA LEU A 132 -11.03 0.77 22.66
C LEU A 132 -12.16 0.56 21.66
N ASP A 133 -13.40 0.64 22.14
CA ASP A 133 -14.60 0.56 21.31
C ASP A 133 -14.92 1.93 20.67
N ALA A 134 -13.98 2.42 19.87
CA ALA A 134 -14.14 3.65 19.09
C ALA A 134 -13.27 3.63 17.83
N THR A 135 -13.64 4.44 16.83
CA THR A 135 -12.84 4.65 15.63
C THR A 135 -11.60 5.48 16.00
N VAL A 136 -10.42 5.03 15.57
CA VAL A 136 -9.15 5.74 15.79
C VAL A 136 -8.54 6.09 14.44
N TYR A 137 -8.36 7.39 14.22
CA TYR A 137 -7.75 7.93 13.02
C TYR A 137 -6.35 8.46 13.29
N ALA A 138 -5.41 8.15 12.41
CA ALA A 138 -4.14 8.87 12.34
C ALA A 138 -4.14 9.78 11.12
N PHE A 139 -3.89 11.07 11.34
CA PHE A 139 -3.77 12.04 10.25
C PHE A 139 -2.32 12.48 10.11
N ASP A 140 -1.80 12.37 8.90
CA ASP A 140 -0.48 12.88 8.58
C ASP A 140 -0.37 13.14 7.07
N ALA A 141 0.75 13.69 6.64
CA ALA A 141 1.03 13.96 5.25
C ALA A 141 2.41 13.44 4.87
N THR A 142 2.53 12.98 3.63
CA THR A 142 3.82 12.59 3.08
C THR A 142 4.16 13.40 1.85
N THR A 143 5.39 13.92 1.82
CA THR A 143 5.91 14.66 0.67
C THR A 143 6.51 13.69 -0.34
N ILE A 144 6.14 13.87 -1.61
CA ILE A 144 6.71 13.21 -2.77
C ILE A 144 7.48 14.28 -3.55
N ASP A 145 8.80 14.13 -3.59
CA ASP A 145 9.68 15.05 -4.30
C ASP A 145 9.50 14.93 -5.82
N LEU A 146 9.42 16.08 -6.48
CA LEU A 146 9.29 16.23 -7.92
C LEU A 146 10.41 17.13 -8.48
N CYS A 147 10.65 17.01 -9.78
CA CYS A 147 11.57 17.91 -10.47
C CYS A 147 10.85 19.19 -10.91
N LEU A 148 11.31 20.36 -10.47
CA LEU A 148 10.62 21.63 -10.75
C LEU A 148 10.54 21.96 -12.25
N SER A 149 11.57 21.60 -13.03
CA SER A 149 11.56 21.80 -14.49
C SER A 149 10.54 20.91 -15.20
N VAL A 150 10.16 19.80 -14.59
CA VAL A 150 9.18 18.84 -15.15
C VAL A 150 7.78 19.11 -14.61
N TYR A 151 7.66 19.58 -13.37
CA TYR A 151 6.39 19.82 -12.65
C TYR A 151 6.32 21.26 -12.11
N PRO A 152 6.22 22.28 -12.99
CA PRO A 152 6.22 23.68 -12.56
C PRO A 152 4.98 24.06 -11.73
N TRP A 153 3.90 23.28 -11.82
CA TRP A 153 2.65 23.48 -11.10
C TRP A 153 2.68 23.01 -9.64
N ALA A 154 3.75 22.32 -9.20
CA ALA A 154 3.87 21.77 -7.84
C ALA A 154 4.99 22.43 -7.03
N PRO A 155 4.97 23.76 -6.81
CA PRO A 155 6.09 24.45 -6.17
C PRO A 155 6.25 24.01 -4.71
N PHE A 156 7.51 23.87 -4.26
CA PHE A 156 7.83 23.60 -2.85
C PHE A 156 8.84 24.58 -2.28
N ARG A 157 10.06 24.63 -2.84
CA ARG A 157 11.12 25.58 -2.50
C ARG A 157 11.70 26.20 -3.77
N ALA A 158 12.58 27.19 -3.66
CA ALA A 158 13.11 27.96 -4.80
C ALA A 158 13.47 27.10 -6.03
N ASN A 159 14.14 25.96 -5.83
CA ASN A 159 14.56 25.05 -6.91
C ASN A 159 13.98 23.63 -6.78
N LYS A 160 12.89 23.43 -6.02
CA LYS A 160 12.30 22.09 -5.81
C LYS A 160 10.79 22.13 -6.00
N ALA A 161 10.26 21.11 -6.69
CA ALA A 161 8.84 20.82 -6.74
C ALA A 161 8.53 19.64 -5.82
N ALA A 162 7.33 19.62 -5.27
CA ALA A 162 6.83 18.48 -4.52
C ALA A 162 5.31 18.54 -4.44
N ILE A 163 4.70 17.37 -4.30
CA ILE A 163 3.30 17.24 -3.88
C ILE A 163 3.26 16.67 -2.46
N LYS A 164 2.20 17.02 -1.75
CA LYS A 164 1.88 16.43 -0.45
C LYS A 164 0.65 15.56 -0.59
N LEU A 165 0.77 14.33 -0.12
CA LEU A 165 -0.32 13.39 0.03
C LEU A 165 -0.75 13.40 1.51
N HIS A 166 -1.84 14.11 1.80
CA HIS A 166 -2.45 14.15 3.12
C HIS A 166 -3.40 12.98 3.26
N THR A 167 -3.30 12.22 4.34
CA THR A 167 -4.09 11.00 4.52
C THR A 167 -4.63 10.90 5.94
N LEU A 168 -5.94 10.69 6.05
CA LEU A 168 -6.59 10.20 7.26
C LEU A 168 -6.66 8.68 7.16
N LEU A 169 -5.96 7.99 8.05
CA LEU A 169 -5.90 6.54 8.10
C LEU A 169 -6.79 6.05 9.24
N ASP A 170 -7.78 5.22 8.94
CA ASP A 170 -8.45 4.40 9.95
C ASP A 170 -7.49 3.31 10.39
N LEU A 171 -7.11 3.35 11.66
CA LEU A 171 -6.15 2.39 12.22
C LEU A 171 -6.74 0.99 12.31
N ARG A 172 -8.07 0.85 12.24
CA ARG A 172 -8.71 -0.44 12.09
C ARG A 172 -8.61 -0.86 10.62
N GLY A 173 -7.79 -1.89 10.35
CA GLY A 173 -7.51 -2.36 8.99
C GLY A 173 -6.52 -1.53 8.17
N ALA A 174 -5.99 -0.43 8.73
CA ALA A 174 -5.07 0.50 8.04
C ALA A 174 -5.64 1.00 6.69
N ILE A 175 -6.91 1.44 6.71
CA ILE A 175 -7.65 1.86 5.52
C ILE A 175 -7.61 3.39 5.41
N PRO A 176 -7.16 3.96 4.27
CA PRO A 176 -7.22 5.41 4.08
C PRO A 176 -8.67 5.84 3.88
N THR A 177 -9.21 6.68 4.77
CA THR A 177 -10.59 7.19 4.68
C THR A 177 -10.68 8.55 3.99
N PHE A 178 -9.59 9.30 4.01
CA PHE A 178 -9.46 10.57 3.30
C PHE A 178 -8.08 10.68 2.69
N ILE A 179 -8.01 11.07 1.42
CA ILE A 179 -6.77 11.35 0.71
C ILE A 179 -6.94 12.69 0.01
N HIS A 180 -6.02 13.62 0.26
CA HIS A 180 -5.97 14.91 -0.42
C HIS A 180 -4.56 15.16 -0.97
N ILE A 181 -4.48 15.66 -2.20
CA ILE A 181 -3.22 15.97 -2.88
C ILE A 181 -3.12 17.48 -3.04
N SER A 182 -2.12 18.08 -2.41
CA SER A 182 -1.80 19.51 -2.53
C SER A 182 -0.40 19.73 -3.08
N ASP A 183 -0.07 20.97 -3.41
CA ASP A 183 1.32 21.37 -3.64
C ASP A 183 2.17 21.29 -2.35
N GLY A 184 3.48 21.44 -2.51
CA GLY A 184 4.43 21.40 -1.40
C GLY A 184 4.36 22.62 -0.47
N LYS A 185 3.87 23.77 -0.94
CA LYS A 185 3.79 25.01 -0.15
C LYS A 185 2.63 25.00 0.85
N THR A 186 1.59 24.24 0.55
CA THR A 186 0.40 24.14 1.40
C THR A 186 0.79 23.62 2.79
N HIS A 187 0.41 24.40 3.81
CA HIS A 187 0.57 24.01 5.21
C HIS A 187 -0.42 22.90 5.54
N GLU A 188 0.10 21.77 6.04
CA GLU A 188 -0.66 20.55 6.32
C GLU A 188 -1.80 20.78 7.32
N VAL A 189 -1.61 21.69 8.26
CA VAL A 189 -2.64 22.05 9.25
C VAL A 189 -3.92 22.61 8.61
N ASN A 190 -3.82 23.25 7.44
CA ASN A 190 -4.98 23.80 6.72
C ASN A 190 -5.87 22.70 6.13
N ILE A 191 -5.35 21.48 5.97
CA ILE A 191 -6.14 20.36 5.43
C ILE A 191 -7.12 19.82 6.48
N LEU A 192 -6.90 20.09 7.77
CA LEU A 192 -7.87 19.75 8.82
C LEU A 192 -9.24 20.40 8.57
N ASP A 193 -9.29 21.55 7.89
CA ASP A 193 -10.55 22.25 7.57
C ASP A 193 -11.41 21.49 6.55
N GLN A 194 -10.82 20.52 5.83
CA GLN A 194 -11.51 19.69 4.84
C GLN A 194 -11.95 18.33 5.42
N LEU A 195 -11.55 18.01 6.65
CA LEU A 195 -11.91 16.73 7.26
C LEU A 195 -13.35 16.76 7.75
N ILE A 196 -14.10 15.70 7.41
CA ILE A 196 -15.39 15.44 8.01
C ILE A 196 -15.13 14.74 9.35
N ILE A 197 -15.47 15.42 10.44
CA ILE A 197 -15.17 14.95 11.80
C ILE A 197 -16.29 14.00 12.25
N GLU A 198 -15.90 12.77 12.61
CA GLU A 198 -16.81 11.74 13.09
C GLU A 198 -16.98 11.86 14.62
N PRO A 199 -18.20 12.05 15.14
CA PRO A 199 -18.44 12.08 16.59
C PRO A 199 -17.98 10.80 17.28
N GLY A 200 -17.36 10.94 18.45
CA GLY A 200 -16.81 9.81 19.22
C GLY A 200 -15.49 9.24 18.72
N ALA A 201 -15.02 9.63 17.52
CA ALA A 201 -13.75 9.16 16.99
C ALA A 201 -12.54 9.88 17.62
N TYR A 202 -11.38 9.22 17.59
CA TYR A 202 -10.11 9.73 18.11
C TYR A 202 -9.17 10.12 16.97
N TYR A 203 -8.73 11.37 16.95
CA TYR A 203 -7.81 11.91 15.95
C TYR A 203 -6.40 12.06 16.52
N LEU A 204 -5.47 11.25 16.03
CA LEU A 204 -4.06 11.28 16.41
C LEU A 204 -3.31 12.21 15.46
N LEU A 205 -2.82 13.32 16.02
CA LEU A 205 -2.22 14.42 15.26
C LEU A 205 -0.80 14.70 15.73
N ASP A 206 0.17 14.77 14.83
CA ASP A 206 1.53 15.14 15.22
C ASP A 206 1.63 16.61 15.70
N ARG A 207 2.73 16.96 16.37
CA ARG A 207 3.01 18.31 16.89
C ARG A 207 2.89 19.41 15.81
N GLY A 208 3.15 19.08 14.54
CA GLY A 208 3.00 19.99 13.41
C GLY A 208 1.57 20.52 13.21
N TYR A 209 0.57 19.77 13.68
CA TYR A 209 -0.85 20.06 13.55
C TYR A 209 -1.45 20.78 14.77
N LEU A 210 -0.60 21.26 15.70
CA LEU A 210 -1.05 22.00 16.89
C LEU A 210 -1.55 23.40 16.50
N ASP A 211 -2.86 23.48 16.24
CA ASP A 211 -3.65 24.69 15.98
C ASP A 211 -4.93 24.64 16.82
N PHE A 212 -5.03 25.53 17.80
CA PHE A 212 -6.07 25.45 18.82
C PHE A 212 -7.48 25.70 18.27
N LYS A 213 -7.63 26.51 17.23
CA LYS A 213 -8.93 26.78 16.60
C LYS A 213 -9.47 25.51 15.93
N ARG A 214 -8.61 24.80 15.21
CA ARG A 214 -8.97 23.53 14.54
C ARG A 214 -9.18 22.39 15.54
N LEU A 215 -8.36 22.32 16.59
CA LEU A 215 -8.58 21.37 17.69
C LEU A 215 -9.90 21.64 18.42
N PHE A 216 -10.30 22.90 18.54
CA PHE A 216 -11.61 23.25 19.11
C PHE A 216 -12.77 22.83 18.19
N ALA A 217 -12.61 22.89 16.86
CA ALA A 217 -13.60 22.34 15.93
C ALA A 217 -13.80 20.82 16.10
N ILE A 218 -12.72 20.05 16.35
CA ILE A 218 -12.82 18.63 16.72
C ILE A 218 -13.58 18.45 18.03
N HIS A 219 -13.27 19.26 19.05
CA HIS A 219 -13.98 19.25 20.31
C HIS A 219 -15.48 19.54 20.15
N GLN A 220 -15.84 20.57 19.38
CA GLN A 220 -17.24 20.96 19.12
C GLN A 220 -18.03 19.89 18.35
N SER A 221 -17.34 19.04 17.60
CA SER A 221 -17.94 17.91 16.85
C SER A 221 -18.13 16.66 17.72
N ASN A 222 -17.95 16.76 19.04
CA ASN A 222 -17.98 15.63 19.98
C ASN A 222 -16.96 14.53 19.65
N ALA A 223 -15.85 14.89 19.02
CA ALA A 223 -14.74 13.99 18.72
C ALA A 223 -13.55 14.27 19.65
N PHE A 224 -12.64 13.31 19.75
CA PHE A 224 -11.45 13.41 20.59
C PHE A 224 -10.20 13.61 19.75
N PHE A 225 -9.21 14.33 20.27
CA PHE A 225 -7.89 14.39 19.66
C PHE A 225 -6.80 14.06 20.66
N VAL A 226 -5.66 13.56 20.16
CA VAL A 226 -4.43 13.43 20.93
C VAL A 226 -3.29 14.00 20.09
N THR A 227 -2.61 15.01 20.63
CA THR A 227 -1.48 15.65 19.96
C THR A 227 -0.32 15.94 20.91
N ARG A 228 0.87 16.14 20.36
CA ARG A 228 2.04 16.57 21.11
C ARG A 228 2.06 18.08 21.31
N ALA A 229 2.31 18.52 22.54
CA ALA A 229 2.52 19.93 22.83
C ALA A 229 3.85 20.45 22.22
N LYS A 230 3.86 21.72 21.82
CA LYS A 230 5.11 22.45 21.54
C LYS A 230 5.77 22.87 22.85
N SER A 231 7.10 23.00 22.87
CA SER A 231 7.87 23.35 24.08
C SER A 231 7.46 24.69 24.70
N ASN A 232 7.00 25.63 23.87
CA ASN A 232 6.52 26.95 24.28
C ASN A 232 5.02 27.01 24.61
N THR A 233 4.32 25.88 24.67
CA THR A 233 2.88 25.85 24.97
C THR A 233 2.65 26.29 26.42
N GLN A 234 2.11 27.50 26.61
CA GLN A 234 1.80 28.00 27.95
C GLN A 234 0.45 27.46 28.43
N PHE A 235 0.47 26.78 29.57
CA PHE A 235 -0.67 26.07 30.13
C PHE A 235 -0.72 26.30 31.63
N LYS A 236 -1.83 26.86 32.11
CA LYS A 236 -2.12 27.03 33.53
C LYS A 236 -2.91 25.83 34.03
N ARG A 237 -2.23 25.01 34.83
CA ARG A 237 -2.85 23.89 35.56
C ARG A 237 -3.93 24.43 36.50
N ARG A 238 -5.11 23.82 36.46
CA ARG A 238 -6.19 24.01 37.44
C ARG A 238 -6.24 22.85 38.44
N TYR A 239 -6.22 21.62 37.93
CA TYR A 239 -6.27 20.40 38.74
C TYR A 239 -5.16 19.43 38.31
N SER A 240 -4.78 18.53 39.21
CA SER A 240 -3.86 17.43 38.93
C SER A 240 -4.49 16.14 39.45
N SER A 241 -4.57 15.13 38.58
CA SER A 241 -4.98 13.80 38.99
C SER A 241 -3.77 13.09 39.64
N PRO A 242 -4.01 12.21 40.63
CA PRO A 242 -2.96 11.35 41.16
C PRO A 242 -2.46 10.40 40.07
N VAL A 243 -1.14 10.17 40.03
CA VAL A 243 -0.49 9.27 39.08
C VAL A 243 0.53 8.42 39.82
N ASP A 244 0.60 7.13 39.50
CA ASP A 244 1.59 6.22 40.07
C ASP A 244 2.94 6.41 39.37
N ARG A 245 3.77 7.30 39.91
CA ARG A 245 5.10 7.59 39.35
C ARG A 245 6.13 6.50 39.62
N ALA A 246 5.83 5.55 40.51
CA ALA A 246 6.77 4.51 40.90
C ALA A 246 6.70 3.34 39.92
N ASN A 247 5.49 2.97 39.49
CA ASN A 247 5.26 1.81 38.62
C ASN A 247 4.86 2.17 37.18
N SER A 248 4.65 3.46 36.87
CA SER A 248 4.31 3.91 35.52
C SER A 248 5.29 4.95 34.97
N ASN A 249 5.30 5.10 33.66
CA ASN A 249 6.06 6.13 32.96
C ASN A 249 5.37 7.50 33.00
N ILE A 250 4.22 7.64 33.67
CA ILE A 250 3.44 8.87 33.75
C ILE A 250 4.05 9.82 34.80
N VAL A 251 4.42 11.01 34.36
CA VAL A 251 4.96 12.07 35.24
C VAL A 251 3.83 12.89 35.85
N CYS A 252 2.85 13.28 35.04
CA CYS A 252 1.65 13.95 35.52
C CYS A 252 0.47 13.82 34.56
N ASP A 253 -0.72 13.89 35.14
CA ASP A 253 -1.99 14.03 34.45
C ASP A 253 -2.72 15.25 35.03
N GLN A 254 -3.01 16.24 34.19
CA GLN A 254 -3.41 17.57 34.63
C GLN A 254 -4.52 18.14 33.77
N THR A 255 -5.46 18.82 34.42
CA THR A 255 -6.50 19.59 33.76
C THR A 255 -6.18 21.07 33.89
N GLY A 256 -6.31 21.84 32.82
CA GLY A 256 -5.95 23.26 32.82
C GLY A 256 -6.45 23.99 31.59
N VAL A 257 -5.98 25.24 31.45
CA VAL A 257 -6.37 26.14 30.36
C VAL A 257 -5.14 26.78 29.74
N LEU A 258 -5.26 27.17 28.48
CA LEU A 258 -4.24 27.93 27.77
C LEU A 258 -4.20 29.37 28.32
N THR A 259 -3.01 29.96 28.42
CA THR A 259 -2.84 31.32 28.97
C THR A 259 -2.51 32.37 27.92
N VAL A 260 -2.02 31.94 26.75
CA VAL A 260 -1.74 32.86 25.65
C VAL A 260 -3.07 33.40 25.12
N PHE A 261 -3.17 34.72 24.96
CA PHE A 261 -4.40 35.44 24.57
C PHE A 261 -5.13 34.77 23.40
N TYR A 262 -4.50 34.69 22.22
CA TYR A 262 -5.12 34.08 21.04
C TYR A 262 -5.43 32.60 21.24
N SER A 263 -4.50 31.81 21.78
CA SER A 263 -4.73 30.38 22.04
C SER A 263 -5.92 30.14 22.98
N SER A 264 -6.11 31.02 23.98
CA SER A 264 -7.22 30.94 24.93
C SER A 264 -8.56 31.38 24.33
N GLN A 265 -8.55 32.25 23.31
CA GLN A 265 -9.75 32.58 22.54
C GLN A 265 -10.11 31.45 21.58
N ASP A 266 -9.11 30.88 20.89
CA ASP A 266 -9.29 29.81 19.92
C ASP A 266 -9.76 28.49 20.56
N TYR A 267 -9.32 28.23 21.80
CA TYR A 267 -9.76 27.08 22.60
C TYR A 267 -10.11 27.55 24.03
N PRO A 268 -11.35 28.02 24.26
CA PRO A 268 -11.74 28.68 25.51
C PRO A 268 -12.15 27.72 26.65
N VAL A 269 -12.03 26.41 26.44
CA VAL A 269 -12.41 25.38 27.42
C VAL A 269 -11.20 24.66 28.00
N THR A 270 -11.43 23.81 29.00
CA THR A 270 -10.35 23.05 29.64
C THR A 270 -9.73 22.00 28.72
N LEU A 271 -8.42 21.83 28.83
CA LEU A 271 -7.62 20.81 28.17
C LEU A 271 -6.96 19.90 29.20
N ARG A 272 -6.78 18.64 28.82
CA ARG A 272 -5.98 17.69 29.57
C ARG A 272 -4.56 17.67 29.04
N ARG A 273 -3.60 17.69 29.96
CA ARG A 273 -2.17 17.55 29.71
C ARG A 273 -1.67 16.31 30.41
N VAL A 274 -1.17 15.36 29.62
CA VAL A 274 -0.51 14.14 30.12
C VAL A 274 0.96 14.21 29.77
N VAL A 275 1.84 14.06 30.77
CA VAL A 275 3.29 14.05 30.58
C VAL A 275 3.82 12.65 30.88
N VAL A 276 4.55 12.08 29.94
CA VAL A 276 5.09 10.71 30.02
C VAL A 276 6.60 10.75 29.77
N LYS A 277 7.36 9.89 30.44
CA LYS A 277 8.78 9.66 30.13
C LYS A 277 8.90 8.60 29.05
N ASP A 278 9.70 8.84 28.02
CA ASP A 278 10.12 7.77 27.11
C ASP A 278 11.21 6.88 27.75
N GLU A 279 11.60 5.84 27.01
CA GLU A 279 12.67 4.90 27.39
C GLU A 279 14.02 5.58 27.63
N THR A 280 14.23 6.76 27.05
CA THR A 280 15.45 7.58 27.24
C THR A 280 15.34 8.54 28.44
N GLY A 281 14.21 8.53 29.14
CA GLY A 281 13.91 9.42 30.26
C GLY A 281 13.43 10.81 29.85
N LYS A 282 13.30 11.09 28.55
CA LYS A 282 12.85 12.39 28.03
C LYS A 282 11.34 12.53 28.21
N ARG A 283 10.92 13.72 28.64
CA ARG A 283 9.50 14.04 28.87
C ARG A 283 8.81 14.38 27.55
N ILE A 284 7.73 13.67 27.28
CA ILE A 284 6.81 13.91 26.18
C ILE A 284 5.52 14.45 26.78
N THR A 285 5.04 15.58 26.26
CA THR A 285 3.79 16.20 26.70
C THR A 285 2.72 16.01 25.64
N PHE A 286 1.62 15.38 26.02
CA PHE A 286 0.42 15.20 25.21
C PHE A 286 -0.67 16.16 25.65
N LEU A 287 -1.46 16.65 24.69
CA LEU A 287 -2.67 17.43 24.90
C LEU A 287 -3.85 16.67 24.28
N THR A 288 -4.95 16.62 25.03
CA THR A 288 -6.19 15.98 24.59
C THR A 288 -7.39 16.67 25.22
N ASN A 289 -8.54 16.59 24.56
CA ASN A 289 -9.84 16.93 25.13
C ASN A 289 -10.54 15.71 25.77
N ASN A 290 -9.91 14.53 25.80
CA ASN A 290 -10.45 13.34 26.44
C ASN A 290 -10.04 13.25 27.91
N PHE A 291 -11.02 13.29 28.81
CA PHE A 291 -10.84 13.16 30.26
C PHE A 291 -11.23 11.78 30.81
N ALA A 292 -11.82 10.91 29.98
CA ALA A 292 -12.33 9.61 30.41
C ALA A 292 -11.25 8.51 30.40
N LEU A 293 -10.35 8.54 29.42
CA LEU A 293 -9.32 7.50 29.27
C LEU A 293 -8.24 7.63 30.34
N LYS A 294 -7.61 6.50 30.70
CA LYS A 294 -6.44 6.49 31.57
C LYS A 294 -5.24 7.19 30.90
N PRO A 295 -4.36 7.88 31.65
CA PRO A 295 -3.24 8.62 31.07
C PRO A 295 -2.25 7.71 30.31
N GLU A 296 -2.09 6.45 30.71
CA GLU A 296 -1.30 5.44 30.02
C GLU A 296 -1.86 5.19 28.61
N LEU A 297 -3.18 5.04 28.52
CA LEU A 297 -3.86 4.78 27.26
C LEU A 297 -3.74 5.94 26.26
N ILE A 298 -3.67 7.19 26.74
CA ILE A 298 -3.42 8.36 25.87
C ILE A 298 -2.05 8.27 25.20
N ALA A 299 -1.03 7.83 25.92
CA ALA A 299 0.31 7.66 25.38
C ALA A 299 0.36 6.50 24.38
N ASP A 300 -0.30 5.39 24.70
CA ASP A 300 -0.40 4.23 23.80
C ASP A 300 -1.20 4.56 22.54
N LEU A 301 -2.31 5.30 22.66
CA LEU A 301 -3.06 5.81 21.52
C LEU A 301 -2.16 6.64 20.60
N TYR A 302 -1.40 7.59 21.15
CA TYR A 302 -0.48 8.38 20.33
C TYR A 302 0.60 7.53 19.63
N ARG A 303 1.09 6.46 20.25
CA ARG A 303 2.06 5.54 19.61
C ARG A 303 1.49 4.91 18.34
N GLN A 304 0.19 4.61 18.32
CA GLN A 304 -0.48 4.05 17.13
C GLN A 304 -0.46 4.98 15.93
N ARG A 305 -0.18 6.29 16.12
CA ARG A 305 0.04 7.22 15.02
C ARG A 305 1.18 6.76 14.09
N TRP A 306 2.18 6.00 14.55
CA TRP A 306 3.23 5.45 13.67
C TRP A 306 2.63 4.63 12.51
N GLN A 307 1.46 4.01 12.67
CA GLN A 307 0.84 3.26 11.57
C GLN A 307 0.65 4.08 10.28
N VAL A 308 0.39 5.39 10.36
CA VAL A 308 0.31 6.26 9.17
C VAL A 308 1.66 6.45 8.47
N GLU A 309 2.76 6.52 9.22
CA GLU A 309 4.09 6.57 8.61
C GLU A 309 4.49 5.24 7.98
N LEU A 310 4.10 4.12 8.59
CA LEU A 310 4.30 2.79 8.01
C LEU A 310 3.51 2.65 6.71
N PHE A 311 2.26 3.14 6.69
CA PHE A 311 1.44 3.24 5.49
C PHE A 311 2.11 4.10 4.41
N PHE A 312 2.64 5.27 4.75
CA PHE A 312 3.38 6.10 3.78
C PHE A 312 4.67 5.48 3.29
N LYS A 313 5.41 4.81 4.18
CA LYS A 313 6.60 4.04 3.80
C LYS A 313 6.23 2.94 2.83
N TRP A 314 5.12 2.24 3.08
CA TRP A 314 4.59 1.23 2.20
C TRP A 314 4.19 1.82 0.84
N ILE A 315 3.43 2.91 0.81
CA ILE A 315 3.04 3.65 -0.40
C ILE A 315 4.27 3.98 -1.23
N LYS A 316 5.28 4.62 -0.63
CA LYS A 316 6.50 5.04 -1.35
C LYS A 316 7.34 3.89 -1.88
N GLN A 317 7.20 2.70 -1.28
CA GLN A 317 7.93 1.49 -1.67
C GLN A 317 7.22 0.68 -2.76
N HIS A 318 5.88 0.63 -2.73
CA HIS A 318 5.08 -0.27 -3.56
C HIS A 318 4.36 0.47 -4.68
N LEU A 319 3.92 1.69 -4.44
CA LEU A 319 3.37 2.57 -5.46
C LEU A 319 4.57 3.32 -6.08
N ARG A 320 4.78 3.19 -7.40
CA ARG A 320 5.92 3.81 -8.12
C ARG A 320 5.71 5.34 -8.28
N ILE A 321 5.41 6.02 -7.20
CA ILE A 321 5.10 7.46 -7.15
C ILE A 321 6.36 8.33 -7.35
N LYS A 322 7.54 7.72 -7.55
CA LYS A 322 8.77 8.46 -7.93
C LYS A 322 8.84 8.77 -9.43
N THR A 323 8.11 8.03 -10.27
CA THR A 323 8.11 8.19 -11.72
C THR A 323 6.67 8.17 -12.22
N PHE A 324 6.16 9.35 -12.59
CA PHE A 324 4.80 9.47 -13.10
C PHE A 324 4.73 9.25 -14.61
N PHE A 325 3.61 8.68 -15.07
CA PHE A 325 3.30 8.48 -16.48
C PHE A 325 2.75 9.74 -17.17
N GLY A 326 3.03 10.92 -16.61
CA GLY A 326 2.69 12.22 -17.15
C GLY A 326 3.13 13.34 -16.23
N THR A 327 3.30 14.53 -16.79
CA THR A 327 3.87 15.69 -16.09
C THR A 327 2.83 16.71 -15.66
N THR A 328 1.58 16.58 -16.11
CA THR A 328 0.50 17.48 -15.72
C THR A 328 -0.05 17.10 -14.34
N GLU A 329 -0.66 18.06 -13.65
CA GLU A 329 -1.33 17.82 -12.37
C GLU A 329 -2.39 16.71 -12.48
N ASN A 330 -3.17 16.73 -13.56
CA ASN A 330 -4.20 15.73 -13.82
C ASN A 330 -3.61 14.31 -13.98
N ALA A 331 -2.47 14.17 -14.66
CA ALA A 331 -1.83 12.87 -14.86
C ALA A 331 -1.30 12.29 -13.56
N VAL A 332 -0.67 13.14 -12.74
CA VAL A 332 -0.15 12.76 -11.42
C VAL A 332 -1.29 12.33 -10.49
N LYS A 333 -2.37 13.12 -10.41
CA LYS A 333 -3.55 12.76 -9.59
C LYS A 333 -4.20 11.48 -10.10
N THR A 334 -4.37 11.34 -11.41
CA THR A 334 -4.93 10.13 -12.04
C THR A 334 -4.16 8.88 -11.61
N GLN A 335 -2.83 8.90 -11.71
CA GLN A 335 -2.00 7.76 -11.33
C GLN A 335 -2.15 7.42 -9.84
N ILE A 336 -2.04 8.42 -8.95
CA ILE A 336 -2.14 8.20 -7.49
C ILE A 336 -3.49 7.58 -7.12
N TRP A 337 -4.59 8.05 -7.72
CA TRP A 337 -5.92 7.53 -7.42
C TRP A 337 -6.16 6.14 -8.00
N ILE A 338 -5.64 5.83 -9.20
CA ILE A 338 -5.73 4.47 -9.75
C ILE A 338 -4.90 3.49 -8.90
N ASP A 339 -3.69 3.89 -8.52
CA ASP A 339 -2.80 3.10 -7.69
C ASP A 339 -3.41 2.83 -6.31
N GLY A 340 -4.05 3.84 -5.70
CA GLY A 340 -4.78 3.71 -4.44
C GLY A 340 -6.13 2.98 -4.54
N ALA A 341 -6.70 2.83 -5.74
CA ALA A 341 -7.94 2.10 -5.98
C ALA A 341 -7.74 0.59 -6.21
N MET A 342 -6.50 0.08 -6.21
CA MET A 342 -6.27 -1.35 -6.41
C MET A 342 -6.58 -2.13 -5.12
N PRO A 343 -7.57 -3.05 -5.13
CA PRO A 343 -8.10 -3.65 -3.90
C PRO A 343 -7.23 -4.75 -3.28
N TRP A 344 -6.22 -5.32 -3.96
CA TRP A 344 -5.50 -6.49 -3.43
C TRP A 344 -4.25 -6.12 -2.62
N HIS A 345 -4.28 -6.50 -1.34
CA HIS A 345 -3.14 -6.58 -0.44
C HIS A 345 -3.20 -7.93 0.30
N LEU A 346 -2.33 -8.89 -0.04
CA LEU A 346 -2.03 -10.07 0.80
C LEU A 346 -0.60 -9.95 1.35
N PRO A 347 -0.33 -8.98 2.25
CA PRO A 347 0.99 -8.78 2.84
C PRO A 347 1.48 -10.01 3.63
N GLU A 348 0.58 -10.89 4.06
CA GLU A 348 0.88 -12.17 4.70
C GLU A 348 1.67 -13.09 3.78
N ASP A 349 1.31 -13.17 2.49
CA ASP A 349 2.03 -13.98 1.50
C ASP A 349 3.45 -13.44 1.26
N LEU A 350 3.61 -12.12 1.18
CA LEU A 350 4.93 -11.49 1.06
C LEU A 350 5.80 -11.68 2.30
N LYS A 351 5.21 -11.64 3.51
CA LYS A 351 5.91 -11.92 4.77
C LYS A 351 6.36 -13.37 4.83
N HIS A 352 5.46 -14.30 4.49
CA HIS A 352 5.73 -15.73 4.44
C HIS A 352 6.84 -16.06 3.42
N PHE A 353 6.72 -15.53 2.20
CA PHE A 353 7.73 -15.62 1.15
C PHE A 353 9.11 -15.12 1.59
N ARG A 354 9.15 -13.96 2.26
CA ARG A 354 10.41 -13.39 2.77
C ARG A 354 11.02 -14.27 3.86
N ALA A 355 10.22 -14.81 4.77
CA ALA A 355 10.71 -15.64 5.86
C ALA A 355 11.32 -16.95 5.34
N LEU A 356 10.67 -17.58 4.36
CA LEU A 356 11.14 -18.83 3.74
C LEU A 356 12.43 -18.64 2.94
N THR A 357 12.52 -17.56 2.16
CA THR A 357 13.62 -17.39 1.20
C THR A 357 14.83 -16.67 1.75
N LEU A 358 14.81 -16.20 3.01
CA LEU A 358 15.89 -15.40 3.58
C LEU A 358 17.21 -16.19 3.65
N ASP A 359 18.31 -15.54 3.28
CA ASP A 359 19.67 -16.11 3.25
C ASP A 359 19.87 -17.32 2.31
N ALA A 360 18.84 -17.70 1.56
CA ALA A 360 18.87 -18.78 0.59
C ALA A 360 19.16 -18.29 -0.84
N SER A 361 19.27 -19.26 -1.77
CA SER A 361 19.35 -18.97 -3.21
C SER A 361 17.95 -18.92 -3.80
N ILE A 362 17.69 -17.89 -4.60
CA ILE A 362 16.42 -17.75 -5.32
C ILE A 362 16.66 -17.77 -6.82
N VAL A 363 15.91 -18.63 -7.52
CA VAL A 363 15.98 -18.78 -8.98
C VAL A 363 14.72 -18.23 -9.59
N MET A 364 14.88 -17.34 -10.57
CA MET A 364 13.76 -16.71 -11.26
C MET A 364 14.06 -16.47 -12.74
N GLY A 365 13.02 -16.27 -13.53
CA GLY A 365 13.18 -15.88 -14.94
C GLY A 365 13.51 -14.39 -15.08
N ARG A 366 14.11 -14.00 -16.20
CA ARG A 366 14.39 -12.58 -16.52
C ARG A 366 13.18 -11.67 -16.33
N GLN A 367 12.02 -12.07 -16.83
CA GLN A 367 10.78 -11.27 -16.73
C GLN A 367 10.33 -11.11 -15.27
N THR A 368 10.54 -12.12 -14.43
CA THR A 368 10.24 -12.07 -13.01
C THR A 368 11.20 -11.15 -12.28
N PHE A 369 12.50 -11.23 -12.58
CA PHE A 369 13.49 -10.31 -12.02
C PHE A 369 13.25 -8.85 -12.45
N GLU A 370 12.98 -8.62 -13.74
CA GLU A 370 12.63 -7.31 -14.29
C GLU A 370 11.35 -6.76 -13.63
N SER A 371 10.37 -7.61 -13.34
CA SER A 371 9.15 -7.23 -12.61
C SER A 371 9.42 -6.89 -11.14
N ILE A 372 10.38 -7.54 -10.47
CA ILE A 372 10.76 -7.22 -9.09
C ILE A 372 11.58 -5.91 -9.06
N GLY A 373 12.32 -5.64 -10.14
CA GLY A 373 13.04 -4.39 -10.39
C GLY A 373 14.38 -4.25 -9.65
N LYS A 374 14.70 -5.15 -8.73
CA LYS A 374 16.00 -5.21 -8.05
C LYS A 374 16.26 -6.59 -7.43
N ALA A 375 17.52 -6.90 -7.18
CA ALA A 375 17.89 -8.06 -6.40
C ALA A 375 17.28 -7.98 -4.99
N LEU A 376 16.65 -9.09 -4.57
CA LEU A 376 16.09 -9.23 -3.25
C LEU A 376 17.24 -9.32 -2.22
N PRO A 377 17.27 -8.44 -1.20
CA PRO A 377 18.41 -8.36 -0.29
C PRO A 377 18.54 -9.62 0.55
N ARG A 378 19.79 -9.93 0.97
CA ARG A 378 20.14 -11.11 1.75
C ARG A 378 19.70 -12.42 1.11
N ARG A 379 19.76 -12.49 -0.22
CA ARG A 379 19.44 -13.67 -1.03
C ARG A 379 20.38 -13.70 -2.22
N ARG A 380 20.74 -14.90 -2.67
CA ARG A 380 21.47 -15.04 -3.93
C ARG A 380 20.46 -15.07 -5.07
N ASN A 381 20.39 -13.96 -5.79
CA ASN A 381 19.45 -13.79 -6.89
C ASN A 381 20.04 -14.40 -8.16
N ILE A 382 19.42 -15.46 -8.68
CA ILE A 382 19.87 -16.15 -9.88
C ILE A 382 18.79 -16.00 -10.95
N VAL A 383 19.17 -15.44 -12.10
CA VAL A 383 18.24 -15.08 -13.17
C VAL A 383 18.49 -15.93 -14.40
N ILE A 384 17.50 -16.73 -14.79
CA ILE A 384 17.54 -17.53 -16.00
C ILE A 384 17.09 -16.69 -17.19
N THR A 385 17.96 -16.57 -18.18
CA THR A 385 17.73 -15.80 -19.42
C THR A 385 18.45 -16.45 -20.60
N ARG A 386 17.84 -16.40 -21.77
CA ARG A 386 18.49 -16.82 -23.03
C ARG A 386 19.53 -15.83 -23.53
N ASN A 387 19.59 -14.63 -22.94
CA ASN A 387 20.55 -13.60 -23.31
C ASN A 387 21.77 -13.64 -22.35
N PRO A 388 22.92 -14.20 -22.75
CA PRO A 388 24.09 -14.31 -21.89
C PRO A 388 24.74 -12.95 -21.58
N SER A 389 24.47 -11.91 -22.37
CA SER A 389 24.98 -10.56 -22.14
C SER A 389 24.06 -9.70 -21.28
N TRP A 390 22.94 -10.24 -20.80
CA TRP A 390 22.06 -9.53 -19.88
C TRP A 390 22.75 -9.38 -18.53
N HIS A 391 22.60 -8.23 -17.87
CA HIS A 391 23.17 -7.97 -16.55
C HIS A 391 22.10 -7.36 -15.66
N GLY A 392 21.97 -7.87 -14.44
CA GLY A 392 21.11 -7.33 -13.40
C GLY A 392 21.95 -7.02 -12.16
N GLU A 393 21.85 -5.81 -11.64
CA GLU A 393 22.61 -5.41 -10.45
C GLU A 393 22.23 -6.31 -9.25
N GLY A 394 23.24 -6.91 -8.62
CA GLY A 394 23.06 -7.84 -7.50
C GLY A 394 22.50 -9.22 -7.88
N ALA A 395 22.45 -9.55 -9.17
CA ALA A 395 21.98 -10.84 -9.67
C ALA A 395 23.05 -11.57 -10.47
N VAL A 396 23.03 -12.90 -10.38
CA VAL A 396 23.89 -13.80 -11.17
C VAL A 396 23.07 -14.36 -12.32
N VAL A 397 23.67 -14.40 -13.50
CA VAL A 397 23.00 -14.80 -14.73
C VAL A 397 23.23 -16.27 -14.99
N ALA A 398 22.16 -16.99 -15.31
CA ALA A 398 22.18 -18.36 -15.78
C ALA A 398 21.48 -18.46 -17.13
N THR A 399 21.97 -19.31 -18.01
CA THR A 399 21.41 -19.58 -19.35
C THR A 399 20.60 -20.88 -19.39
N SER A 400 20.72 -21.73 -18.37
CA SER A 400 19.93 -22.94 -18.17
C SER A 400 19.56 -23.13 -16.69
N PHE A 401 18.64 -24.07 -16.43
CA PHE A 401 18.23 -24.40 -15.07
C PHE A 401 19.35 -25.11 -14.30
N GLU A 402 20.10 -25.99 -14.97
CA GLU A 402 21.26 -26.70 -14.43
C GLU A 402 22.37 -25.71 -14.05
N GLN A 403 22.61 -24.71 -14.91
CA GLN A 403 23.55 -23.64 -14.59
C GLN A 403 23.07 -22.84 -13.37
N ALA A 404 21.76 -22.56 -13.26
CA ALA A 404 21.20 -21.86 -12.11
C ALA A 404 21.42 -22.64 -10.80
N LEU A 405 21.27 -23.97 -10.81
CA LEU A 405 21.55 -24.81 -9.65
C LEU A 405 23.03 -24.82 -9.28
N SER A 406 23.93 -24.90 -10.26
CA SER A 406 25.39 -24.86 -10.01
C SER A 406 25.86 -23.53 -9.38
N LEU A 407 25.10 -22.45 -9.62
CA LEU A 407 25.39 -21.12 -9.09
C LEU A 407 24.75 -20.86 -7.72
N ALA A 408 23.94 -21.76 -7.19
CA ALA A 408 23.29 -21.63 -5.90
C ALA A 408 24.26 -21.88 -4.74
N PHE A 409 23.93 -21.31 -3.58
CA PHE A 409 24.55 -21.68 -2.31
C PHE A 409 24.22 -23.13 -1.93
N PRO A 410 25.08 -23.81 -1.14
CA PRO A 410 24.73 -25.07 -0.51
C PRO A 410 23.47 -24.93 0.34
N GLY A 411 22.52 -25.86 0.20
CA GLY A 411 21.25 -25.84 0.93
C GLY A 411 20.04 -25.70 0.01
N GLU A 412 18.95 -25.15 0.55
CA GLU A 412 17.69 -25.02 -0.17
C GLU A 412 17.77 -23.96 -1.29
N VAL A 413 17.26 -24.32 -2.46
CA VAL A 413 17.14 -23.42 -3.62
C VAL A 413 15.68 -23.19 -3.91
N TYR A 414 15.26 -21.94 -3.82
CA TYR A 414 13.87 -21.53 -3.97
C TYR A 414 13.61 -20.98 -5.37
N VAL A 415 12.79 -21.69 -6.15
CA VAL A 415 12.32 -21.24 -7.46
C VAL A 415 11.07 -20.39 -7.28
N ILE A 416 11.14 -19.13 -7.70
CA ILE A 416 10.09 -18.12 -7.45
C ILE A 416 9.37 -17.70 -8.74
N GLY A 417 9.50 -18.51 -9.80
CA GLY A 417 8.78 -18.36 -11.06
C GLY A 417 9.53 -17.58 -12.14
N GLY A 418 8.90 -17.21 -13.26
CA GLY A 418 7.48 -17.42 -13.61
C GLY A 418 7.14 -18.82 -14.14
N GLY A 419 5.99 -18.95 -14.81
CA GLY A 419 5.40 -20.23 -15.25
C GLY A 419 6.35 -21.18 -16.00
N GLN A 420 7.16 -20.66 -16.92
CA GLN A 420 8.16 -21.47 -17.64
C GLN A 420 9.28 -21.99 -16.72
N ILE A 421 9.67 -21.20 -15.72
CA ILE A 421 10.68 -21.61 -14.74
C ILE A 421 10.10 -22.63 -13.77
N TYR A 422 8.83 -22.46 -13.36
CA TYR A 422 8.15 -23.49 -12.55
C TYR A 422 8.02 -24.82 -13.30
N GLN A 423 7.70 -24.81 -14.60
CA GLN A 423 7.65 -26.03 -15.41
C GLN A 423 9.01 -26.73 -15.49
N LEU A 424 10.10 -25.96 -15.63
CA LEU A 424 11.46 -26.51 -15.60
C LEU A 424 11.79 -27.07 -14.21
N ALA A 425 11.42 -26.36 -13.14
CA ALA A 425 11.73 -26.73 -11.78
C ALA A 425 10.85 -27.85 -11.20
N LEU A 426 9.64 -28.07 -11.71
CA LEU A 426 8.68 -28.97 -11.08
C LEU A 426 9.16 -30.42 -11.06
N ALA A 427 9.70 -30.87 -12.19
CA ALA A 427 10.27 -32.21 -12.26
C ALA A 427 11.51 -32.36 -11.40
N HIS A 428 12.09 -31.21 -11.04
CA HIS A 428 13.17 -31.19 -10.13
C HIS A 428 12.61 -31.29 -8.68
N ALA A 429 11.45 -30.73 -8.39
CA ALA A 429 11.09 -30.38 -7.02
C ALA A 429 10.86 -31.50 -6.00
N ASP A 430 11.50 -31.36 -4.82
CA ASP A 430 11.35 -32.18 -3.61
C ASP A 430 10.28 -31.62 -2.67
N ARG A 431 10.09 -30.29 -2.71
CA ARG A 431 9.15 -29.55 -1.84
C ARG A 431 8.49 -28.42 -2.63
N ALA A 432 7.19 -28.21 -2.42
CA ALA A 432 6.44 -27.12 -3.00
C ALA A 432 5.67 -26.37 -1.91
N VAL A 433 6.03 -25.11 -1.68
CA VAL A 433 5.29 -24.22 -0.77
C VAL A 433 4.32 -23.38 -1.58
N VAL A 434 3.03 -23.71 -1.47
CA VAL A 434 1.95 -23.17 -2.27
C VAL A 434 1.07 -22.29 -1.40
N THR A 435 0.80 -21.06 -1.86
CA THR A 435 -0.26 -20.25 -1.26
C THR A 435 -1.50 -20.49 -2.09
N GLU A 436 -2.43 -21.29 -1.55
CA GLU A 436 -3.76 -21.44 -2.11
C GLU A 436 -4.65 -20.33 -1.58
N ILE A 437 -5.40 -19.71 -2.46
CA ILE A 437 -6.38 -18.71 -2.11
C ILE A 437 -7.72 -19.36 -2.41
N GLU A 438 -8.58 -19.51 -1.40
CA GLU A 438 -9.91 -20.13 -1.54
C GLU A 438 -10.81 -19.18 -2.34
N LEU A 439 -10.68 -19.31 -3.65
CA LEU A 439 -11.30 -18.46 -4.64
C LEU A 439 -11.51 -19.30 -5.90
N GLU A 440 -12.75 -19.42 -6.35
CA GLU A 440 -13.03 -20.08 -7.63
C GLU A 440 -12.65 -19.14 -8.79
N VAL A 441 -11.65 -19.53 -9.57
CA VAL A 441 -11.09 -18.74 -10.68
C VAL A 441 -10.72 -19.62 -11.89
N THR A 442 -10.82 -19.07 -13.11
CA THR A 442 -10.49 -19.74 -14.37
C THR A 442 -9.33 -19.05 -15.10
N GLY A 443 -8.23 -19.78 -15.39
CA GLY A 443 -6.90 -19.26 -15.83
C GLY A 443 -6.36 -19.77 -17.19
N ASP A 444 -5.24 -19.27 -17.74
CA ASP A 444 -4.43 -19.86 -18.85
C ASP A 444 -2.98 -20.14 -18.44
N THR A 445 -2.47 -19.36 -17.50
CA THR A 445 -1.17 -19.60 -16.89
C THR A 445 -1.42 -20.30 -15.57
N TYR A 446 -1.46 -21.61 -15.66
CA TYR A 446 -1.58 -22.46 -14.50
C TYR A 446 -0.20 -22.68 -13.90
N PHE A 447 -0.16 -22.65 -12.58
CA PHE A 447 0.86 -23.43 -11.91
C PHE A 447 0.67 -24.90 -12.33
N PRO A 448 1.75 -25.64 -12.63
CA PRO A 448 1.61 -27.05 -12.95
C PRO A 448 0.85 -27.79 -11.84
N GLU A 449 -0.08 -28.66 -12.22
CA GLU A 449 -0.87 -29.41 -11.24
C GLU A 449 0.04 -30.30 -10.38
N LEU A 450 -0.08 -30.17 -9.06
CA LEU A 450 0.57 -31.06 -8.10
C LEU A 450 -0.35 -32.26 -7.90
N THR A 451 -0.16 -33.31 -8.69
CA THR A 451 -1.00 -34.51 -8.58
C THR A 451 -0.68 -35.25 -7.28
N THR A 452 -1.72 -35.79 -6.63
CA THR A 452 -1.62 -36.57 -5.38
C THR A 452 -0.81 -37.86 -5.53
N THR A 453 -0.53 -38.29 -6.75
CA THR A 453 0.35 -39.42 -7.07
C THR A 453 1.83 -39.10 -6.90
N CYS A 454 2.21 -37.82 -6.96
CA CYS A 454 3.60 -37.37 -6.91
C CYS A 454 3.88 -36.41 -5.75
N TRP A 455 2.83 -35.85 -5.14
CA TRP A 455 2.90 -34.83 -4.11
C TRP A 455 1.94 -35.15 -2.97
N GLU A 456 2.46 -35.10 -1.75
CA GLU A 456 1.72 -35.25 -0.52
C GLU A 456 1.70 -33.92 0.24
N GLU A 457 0.52 -33.46 0.64
CA GLU A 457 0.37 -32.34 1.56
C GLU A 457 0.86 -32.77 2.96
N VAL A 458 1.97 -32.19 3.43
CA VAL A 458 2.54 -32.54 4.74
C VAL A 458 2.21 -31.53 5.84
N ALA A 459 1.86 -30.30 5.45
CA ALA A 459 1.41 -29.27 6.38
C ALA A 459 0.58 -28.23 5.65
N HIS A 460 -0.37 -27.61 6.36
CA HIS A 460 -1.00 -26.38 5.91
C HIS A 460 -1.25 -25.42 7.08
N ILE A 461 -1.24 -24.13 6.77
CA ILE A 461 -1.62 -23.05 7.67
C ILE A 461 -2.75 -22.31 6.97
N LYS A 462 -3.95 -22.38 7.54
CA LYS A 462 -5.07 -21.55 7.08
C LYS A 462 -4.94 -20.14 7.66
N GLY A 463 -5.22 -19.15 6.85
CA GLY A 463 -5.33 -17.77 7.28
C GLY A 463 -6.51 -17.12 6.57
N ILE A 464 -7.06 -16.09 7.20
CA ILE A 464 -7.99 -15.20 6.56
C ILE A 464 -7.23 -13.90 6.41
N SER A 465 -7.14 -13.39 5.19
CA SER A 465 -6.48 -12.11 4.95
C SER A 465 -7.26 -11.04 5.69
N SER A 466 -6.61 -9.91 5.93
CA SER A 466 -7.30 -8.74 6.48
C SER A 466 -8.53 -8.32 5.65
N GLN A 467 -8.61 -8.74 4.37
CA GLN A 467 -9.72 -8.50 3.44
C GLN A 467 -10.81 -9.59 3.46
N GLY A 468 -10.77 -10.55 4.39
CA GLY A 468 -11.71 -11.67 4.45
C GLY A 468 -11.46 -12.78 3.42
N LEU A 469 -10.34 -12.71 2.69
CA LEU A 469 -9.96 -13.72 1.71
C LEU A 469 -9.38 -14.92 2.46
N SER A 470 -10.06 -16.06 2.42
CA SER A 470 -9.52 -17.30 2.97
C SER A 470 -8.35 -17.77 2.09
N TYR A 471 -7.23 -18.08 2.73
CA TYR A 471 -6.04 -18.59 2.07
C TYR A 471 -5.42 -19.71 2.92
N ARG A 472 -4.61 -20.54 2.28
CA ARG A 472 -3.85 -21.62 2.90
C ARG A 472 -2.42 -21.54 2.40
N PHE A 473 -1.46 -21.44 3.32
CA PHE A 473 -0.08 -21.80 3.00
C PHE A 473 0.02 -23.31 3.13
N ILE A 474 0.35 -24.01 2.05
CA ILE A 474 0.40 -25.45 1.97
C ILE A 474 1.83 -25.86 1.65
N ASP A 475 2.35 -26.81 2.40
CA ASP A 475 3.64 -27.43 2.20
C ASP A 475 3.41 -28.84 1.63
N TYR A 476 3.77 -29.01 0.36
CA TYR A 476 3.76 -30.31 -0.29
C TYR A 476 5.18 -30.88 -0.32
N ARG A 477 5.30 -32.18 -0.05
CA ARG A 477 6.52 -32.95 -0.31
C ARG A 477 6.31 -33.92 -1.45
N ARG A 478 7.37 -34.17 -2.20
CA ARG A 478 7.35 -35.21 -3.22
C ARG A 478 7.27 -36.58 -2.55
N THR A 479 6.30 -37.39 -2.95
CA THR A 479 6.20 -38.79 -2.49
C THR A 479 7.38 -39.57 -3.07
N GLN A 480 8.16 -40.24 -2.21
CA GLN A 480 9.20 -41.15 -2.69
C GLN A 480 8.52 -42.32 -3.41
N SER A 481 8.84 -42.50 -4.69
CA SER A 481 8.65 -43.78 -5.39
C SER A 481 9.91 -44.62 -5.24
#